data_AF-A0AAD1DN68-F1
#
_entry.id   AF-A0AAD1DN68-F1
#
_cell.length_a   1.000
_cell.length_b   1.000
_cell.length_c   1.000
_cell.angle_alpha   90.00
_cell.angle_beta   90.00
_cell.angle_gamma   90.00
#
_symmetry.space_group_name_H-M   'P 1'
#
loop_
_entity.id
_entity.type
_entity.pdbx_description
1 polymer ?
#
loop_
_entity_poly.entity_id
_entity_poly.type
_entity_poly.pdbx_seq_one_letter_code
_entity_poly.pdbx_strand_id
1 'polypeptide(L)'
;MQQSIQVRKNNLIRKSMKKIILITLIFFFTFNKSAIRKQDLHNIIKGYIEYISKKRKVNPKNGILVLAFHDETKEKGEYSVDIAFFDPKVMKNMKYNHVYTFEGYKLILPDNECKAIQKMFKKISYENFNQAEIEVDYEVESWHIVFNKIDEINFLSPSVISGCMKSILKSKNLKFSDTYKDVSYSSPDCSKFTPAKQSP
;
A
#
# COMPACT_ATOMS: atom_id res chain seq x y z
N MET A 1 14.26 60.11 -20.33
CA MET A 1 13.74 58.90 -21.00
C MET A 1 14.22 57.58 -20.38
N GLN A 2 15.46 57.48 -19.86
CA GLN A 2 15.96 56.22 -19.27
C GLN A 2 15.33 55.84 -17.91
N GLN A 3 14.99 56.82 -17.06
CA GLN A 3 14.36 56.54 -15.74
C GLN A 3 12.97 55.87 -15.87
N SER A 4 12.15 56.23 -16.86
CA SER A 4 10.81 55.65 -17.02
C SER A 4 10.83 54.19 -17.51
N ILE A 5 11.91 53.78 -18.21
CA ILE A 5 12.12 52.41 -18.67
C ILE A 5 12.56 51.51 -17.49
N GLN A 6 13.40 52.04 -16.60
CA GLN A 6 13.92 51.29 -15.46
C GLN A 6 12.85 51.01 -14.39
N VAL A 7 11.97 51.97 -14.12
CA VAL A 7 10.81 51.79 -13.23
C VAL A 7 9.82 50.76 -13.80
N ARG A 8 9.60 50.75 -15.12
CA ARG A 8 8.73 49.75 -15.78
C ARG A 8 9.32 48.33 -15.69
N LYS A 9 10.63 48.16 -15.88
CA LYS A 9 11.31 46.86 -15.72
C LYS A 9 11.20 46.32 -14.29
N ASN A 10 11.44 47.15 -13.28
CA ASN A 10 11.38 46.73 -11.87
C ASN A 10 9.96 46.32 -11.44
N ASN A 11 8.93 47.03 -11.93
CA ASN A 11 7.53 46.65 -11.68
C ASN A 11 7.12 45.35 -12.39
N LEU A 12 7.65 45.09 -13.59
CA LEU A 12 7.43 43.83 -14.31
C LEU A 12 8.07 42.64 -13.58
N ILE A 13 9.31 42.80 -13.11
CA ILE A 13 10.06 41.78 -12.36
C ILE A 13 9.38 41.50 -11.01
N ARG A 14 8.92 42.54 -10.29
CA ARG A 14 8.18 42.37 -9.03
C ARG A 14 6.83 41.67 -9.24
N LYS A 15 6.16 41.93 -10.36
CA LYS A 15 4.89 41.27 -10.73
C LYS A 15 5.09 39.82 -11.18
N SER A 16 6.21 39.49 -11.85
CA SER A 16 6.54 38.10 -12.22
C SER A 16 6.98 37.28 -11.01
N MET A 17 7.81 37.82 -10.11
CA MET A 17 8.23 37.13 -8.88
C MET A 17 7.04 36.83 -7.95
N LYS A 18 6.10 37.77 -7.78
CA LYS A 18 4.87 37.53 -7.00
C LYS A 18 4.00 36.42 -7.60
N LYS A 19 3.94 36.31 -8.93
CA LYS A 19 3.22 35.23 -9.62
C LYS A 19 3.90 33.88 -9.45
N ILE A 20 5.24 33.83 -9.50
CA ILE A 20 6.01 32.59 -9.28
C ILE A 20 5.81 32.08 -7.85
N ILE A 21 5.89 32.97 -6.84
CA ILE A 21 5.68 32.62 -5.43
C ILE A 21 4.25 32.07 -5.19
N LEU A 22 3.25 32.66 -5.85
CA LEU A 22 1.85 32.22 -5.74
C LEU A 22 1.62 30.84 -6.39
N ILE A 23 2.27 30.56 -7.52
CA ILE A 23 2.20 29.25 -8.20
C ILE A 23 2.86 28.16 -7.35
N THR A 24 3.99 28.44 -6.71
CA THR A 24 4.61 27.50 -5.76
C THR A 24 3.72 27.25 -4.53
N LEU A 25 3.08 28.27 -3.97
CA LEU A 25 2.18 28.11 -2.81
C LEU A 25 0.93 27.29 -3.14
N ILE A 26 0.33 27.46 -4.32
CA ILE A 26 -0.83 26.66 -4.75
C ILE A 26 -0.46 25.18 -4.96
N PHE A 27 0.78 24.89 -5.37
CA PHE A 27 1.30 23.52 -5.46
C PHE A 27 1.49 22.85 -4.09
N PHE A 28 1.76 23.61 -3.03
CA PHE A 28 1.92 23.06 -1.68
C PHE A 28 0.59 22.80 -0.96
N PHE A 29 -0.51 23.48 -1.32
CA PHE A 29 -1.76 23.43 -0.56
C PHE A 29 -2.79 22.38 -1.02
N THR A 30 -2.50 21.55 -2.02
CA THR A 30 -3.42 20.49 -2.48
C THR A 30 -3.18 19.09 -1.87
N PHE A 31 -2.20 18.94 -0.98
CA PHE A 31 -1.89 17.67 -0.32
C PHE A 31 -2.70 17.48 0.97
N ASN A 32 -4.00 17.20 0.86
CA ASN A 32 -4.78 16.64 1.98
C ASN A 32 -5.96 15.81 1.47
N LYS A 33 -5.65 14.77 0.69
CA LYS A 33 -6.41 13.53 0.68
C LYS A 33 -5.39 12.40 0.64
N SER A 34 -5.12 11.80 1.79
CA SER A 34 -4.40 10.53 1.83
C SER A 34 -5.28 9.49 1.12
N ALA A 35 -4.96 9.27 -0.15
CA ALA A 35 -5.39 8.11 -0.87
C ALA A 35 -4.10 7.40 -1.22
N ILE A 36 -3.83 6.27 -0.57
CA ILE A 36 -2.64 5.45 -0.82
C ILE A 36 -2.29 5.45 -2.31
N ARG A 37 -1.03 5.75 -2.65
CA ARG A 37 -0.63 5.80 -4.05
C ARG A 37 -0.74 4.39 -4.63
N LYS A 38 -1.28 4.28 -5.84
CA LYS A 38 -1.41 3.00 -6.56
C LYS A 38 -0.10 2.20 -6.57
N GLN A 39 1.02 2.88 -6.79
CA GLN A 39 2.34 2.24 -6.80
C GLN A 39 2.72 1.66 -5.44
N ASP A 40 2.43 2.37 -4.34
CA ASP A 40 2.73 1.90 -2.99
C ASP A 40 1.90 0.66 -2.66
N LEU A 41 0.60 0.69 -2.98
CA LEU A 41 -0.26 -0.48 -2.79
C LEU A 41 0.21 -1.68 -3.62
N HIS A 42 0.60 -1.46 -4.87
CA HIS A 42 1.16 -2.51 -5.73
C HIS A 42 2.47 -3.07 -5.15
N ASN A 43 3.34 -2.21 -4.62
CA ASN A 43 4.60 -2.61 -4.02
C ASN A 43 4.39 -3.40 -2.72
N ILE A 44 3.43 -3.01 -1.89
CA ILE A 44 3.01 -3.75 -0.69
C ILE A 44 2.58 -5.17 -1.07
N ILE A 45 1.66 -5.29 -2.03
CA ILE A 45 1.14 -6.58 -2.48
C ILE A 45 2.26 -7.46 -3.04
N LYS A 46 3.14 -6.89 -3.87
CA LYS A 46 4.33 -7.61 -4.38
C LYS A 46 5.25 -8.06 -3.26
N GLY A 47 5.41 -7.25 -2.21
CA GLY A 47 6.21 -7.61 -1.04
C GLY A 47 5.65 -8.79 -0.29
N TYR A 48 4.34 -8.79 -0.05
CA TYR A 48 3.66 -9.90 0.60
C TYR A 48 3.74 -11.19 -0.25
N ILE A 49 3.47 -11.11 -1.56
CA ILE A 49 3.57 -12.27 -2.47
C ILE A 49 4.99 -12.84 -2.46
N GLU A 50 6.01 -11.98 -2.54
CA GLU A 50 7.41 -12.40 -2.48
C GLU A 50 7.72 -13.13 -1.17
N TYR A 51 7.27 -12.59 -0.04
CA TYR A 51 7.47 -13.18 1.28
C TYR A 51 6.81 -14.57 1.38
N ILE A 52 5.51 -14.67 1.08
CA ILE A 52 4.78 -15.95 1.19
C ILE A 52 5.34 -16.98 0.20
N SER A 53 5.69 -16.58 -1.01
CA SER A 53 6.21 -17.49 -2.04
C SER A 53 7.52 -18.16 -1.64
N LYS A 54 8.32 -17.52 -0.76
CA LYS A 54 9.55 -18.12 -0.20
C LYS A 54 9.26 -19.10 0.94
N LYS A 55 8.13 -18.94 1.65
CA LYS A 55 7.73 -19.84 2.74
C LYS A 55 6.95 -21.06 2.24
N ARG A 56 6.08 -20.87 1.25
CA ARG A 56 5.24 -21.93 0.69
C ARG A 56 4.96 -21.69 -0.79
N LYS A 57 4.71 -22.78 -1.52
CA LYS A 57 4.23 -22.70 -2.90
C LYS A 57 2.79 -22.16 -2.90
N VAL A 58 2.62 -20.91 -3.34
CA VAL A 58 1.28 -20.37 -3.61
C VAL A 58 0.90 -20.74 -5.04
N ASN A 59 -0.17 -21.50 -5.20
CA ASN A 59 -0.71 -21.78 -6.52
C ASN A 59 -1.62 -20.61 -6.95
N PRO A 60 -1.31 -19.87 -8.04
CA PRO A 60 -2.14 -18.75 -8.49
C PRO A 60 -3.60 -19.14 -8.83
N LYS A 61 -3.86 -20.43 -9.08
CA LYS A 61 -5.21 -20.94 -9.34
C LYS A 61 -6.04 -21.15 -8.08
N ASN A 62 -5.39 -21.44 -6.94
CA ASN A 62 -6.07 -21.88 -5.72
C ASN A 62 -5.98 -20.85 -4.60
N GLY A 63 -4.94 -20.03 -4.56
CA GLY A 63 -4.81 -18.97 -3.57
C GLY A 63 -5.55 -17.70 -4.00
N ILE A 64 -6.50 -17.25 -3.19
CA ILE A 64 -7.19 -15.97 -3.37
C ILE A 64 -6.47 -14.93 -2.55
N LEU A 65 -5.96 -13.90 -3.22
CA LEU A 65 -5.41 -12.74 -2.55
C LEU A 65 -6.56 -11.90 -2.00
N VAL A 66 -6.53 -11.61 -0.71
CA VAL A 66 -7.50 -10.76 -0.02
C VAL A 66 -6.77 -9.50 0.43
N LEU A 67 -7.32 -8.35 0.07
CA LEU A 67 -6.78 -7.04 0.41
C LEU A 67 -7.86 -6.17 1.03
N ALA A 68 -7.76 -5.92 2.32
CA ALA A 68 -8.61 -4.98 3.02
C ALA A 68 -7.87 -3.65 3.23
N PHE A 69 -8.62 -2.57 3.22
CA PHE A 69 -8.13 -1.23 3.46
C PHE A 69 -9.05 -0.55 4.45
N HIS A 70 -8.45 -0.01 5.51
CA HIS A 70 -9.17 0.66 6.58
C HIS A 70 -8.75 2.12 6.60
N ASP A 71 -9.66 3.02 6.24
CA ASP A 71 -9.42 4.46 6.23
C ASP A 71 -9.83 5.08 7.57
N GLU A 72 -8.87 5.23 8.47
CA GLU A 72 -9.09 5.88 9.77
C GLU A 72 -8.56 7.32 9.76
N THR A 73 -8.33 7.91 8.58
CA THR A 73 -7.59 9.18 8.46
C THR A 73 -8.33 10.36 9.08
N LYS A 74 -9.67 10.30 9.13
CA LYS A 74 -10.51 11.33 9.76
C LYS A 74 -10.43 11.31 11.29
N GLU A 75 -10.25 10.13 11.89
CA GLU A 75 -10.31 9.96 13.35
C GLU A 75 -8.92 9.93 13.96
N LYS A 76 -8.01 9.15 13.37
CA LYS A 76 -6.66 8.90 13.91
C LYS A 76 -5.55 9.50 13.05
N GLY A 77 -5.86 9.99 11.85
CA GLY A 77 -4.85 10.49 10.92
C GLY A 77 -4.00 9.36 10.32
N GLU A 78 -4.53 8.15 10.28
CA GLU A 78 -3.86 6.93 9.84
C GLU A 78 -4.75 6.11 8.92
N TYR A 79 -4.17 5.20 8.15
CA TYR A 79 -4.92 4.16 7.46
C TYR A 79 -4.12 2.87 7.49
N SER A 80 -4.80 1.73 7.29
CA SER A 80 -4.13 0.43 7.24
C SER A 80 -4.45 -0.35 5.99
N VAL A 81 -3.52 -1.24 5.65
CA VAL A 81 -3.66 -2.25 4.61
C VAL A 81 -3.45 -3.62 5.23
N ASP A 82 -4.41 -4.50 5.01
CA ASP A 82 -4.37 -5.88 5.43
C ASP A 82 -4.32 -6.77 4.20
N ILE A 83 -3.35 -7.69 4.15
CA ILE A 83 -3.15 -8.57 3.01
C ILE A 83 -2.91 -10.01 3.43
N ALA A 84 -3.60 -10.93 2.76
CA ALA A 84 -3.57 -12.35 3.07
C ALA A 84 -3.86 -13.22 1.85
N PHE A 85 -3.38 -14.47 1.84
CA PHE A 85 -3.80 -15.51 0.91
C PHE A 85 -4.75 -16.50 1.59
N PHE A 86 -5.95 -16.66 1.02
CA PHE A 86 -6.94 -17.63 1.45
C PHE A 86 -7.09 -18.79 0.46
N ASP A 87 -7.43 -19.97 0.96
CA ASP A 87 -7.93 -21.08 0.14
C ASP A 87 -9.47 -21.00 0.13
N PRO A 88 -10.14 -20.99 -1.05
CA PRO A 88 -11.59 -21.02 -1.15
C PRO A 88 -12.26 -22.09 -0.27
N LYS A 89 -11.60 -23.24 -0.09
CA LYS A 89 -12.10 -24.36 0.73
C LYS A 89 -12.28 -24.01 2.21
N VAL A 90 -11.62 -22.96 2.71
CA VAL A 90 -11.74 -22.48 4.09
C VAL A 90 -12.42 -21.11 4.18
N MET A 91 -12.82 -20.54 3.04
CA MET A 91 -13.52 -19.25 3.02
C MET A 91 -15.03 -19.47 3.20
N LYS A 92 -15.62 -18.75 4.16
CA LYS A 92 -17.05 -18.75 4.43
C LYS A 92 -17.54 -17.32 4.69
N ASN A 93 -18.73 -16.98 4.18
CA ASN A 93 -19.44 -15.73 4.49
C ASN A 93 -18.64 -14.42 4.25
N MET A 94 -17.54 -14.45 3.49
CA MET A 94 -16.79 -13.26 3.16
C MET A 94 -17.55 -12.44 2.13
N LYS A 95 -17.87 -11.19 2.47
CA LYS A 95 -18.63 -10.27 1.60
C LYS A 95 -17.68 -9.59 0.60
N TYR A 96 -17.87 -9.84 -0.69
CA TYR A 96 -17.20 -9.11 -1.77
C TYR A 96 -18.08 -9.13 -3.02
N ASN A 97 -18.04 -8.05 -3.80
CA ASN A 97 -18.92 -7.88 -4.98
C ASN A 97 -18.17 -8.05 -6.31
N HIS A 98 -16.85 -8.02 -6.27
CA HIS A 98 -16.00 -7.97 -7.45
C HIS A 98 -14.77 -8.83 -7.26
N VAL A 99 -14.34 -9.44 -8.35
CA VAL A 99 -13.07 -10.16 -8.45
C VAL A 99 -12.16 -9.36 -9.38
N TYR A 100 -10.92 -9.24 -8.96
CA TYR A 100 -9.86 -8.57 -9.67
C TYR A 100 -8.72 -9.54 -9.96
N THR A 101 -7.75 -9.09 -10.75
CA THR A 101 -6.48 -9.79 -10.91
C THR A 101 -5.29 -8.89 -10.57
N PHE A 102 -4.29 -9.49 -9.95
CA PHE A 102 -3.00 -8.87 -9.67
C PHE A 102 -1.88 -9.90 -9.89
N GLU A 103 -0.97 -9.63 -10.84
CA GLU A 103 0.18 -10.51 -11.14
C GLU A 103 -0.21 -12.00 -11.34
N GLY A 104 -1.35 -12.24 -11.99
CA GLY A 104 -1.86 -13.60 -12.25
C GLY A 104 -2.67 -14.22 -11.11
N TYR A 105 -2.70 -13.62 -9.92
CA TYR A 105 -3.54 -14.05 -8.81
C TYR A 105 -4.95 -13.45 -8.91
N LYS A 106 -5.94 -14.21 -8.45
CA LYS A 106 -7.29 -13.69 -8.17
C LYS A 106 -7.22 -12.84 -6.90
N LEU A 107 -7.83 -11.67 -6.94
CA LEU A 107 -7.84 -10.69 -5.86
C LEU A 107 -9.28 -10.30 -5.52
N ILE A 108 -9.62 -10.28 -4.24
CA ILE A 108 -10.87 -9.71 -3.74
C ILE A 108 -10.60 -8.62 -2.72
N LEU A 109 -11.55 -7.68 -2.67
CA LEU A 109 -11.56 -6.54 -1.76
C LEU A 109 -12.78 -6.69 -0.85
N PRO A 110 -12.66 -7.36 0.31
CA PRO A 110 -13.79 -7.57 1.20
C PRO A 110 -14.22 -6.24 1.82
N ASP A 111 -15.52 -5.99 1.80
CA ASP A 111 -16.20 -4.81 2.38
C ASP A 111 -15.40 -3.49 2.28
N ASN A 112 -14.75 -3.27 1.13
CA ASN A 112 -13.76 -2.21 1.01
C ASN A 112 -14.47 -0.86 0.85
N GLU A 113 -14.43 -0.05 1.90
CA GLU A 113 -15.01 1.29 1.95
C GLU A 113 -14.37 2.25 0.93
N CYS A 114 -13.15 1.94 0.47
CA CYS A 114 -12.38 2.79 -0.43
C CYS A 114 -12.59 2.44 -1.91
N LYS A 115 -13.57 3.11 -2.54
CA LYS A 115 -13.80 3.02 -4.00
C LYS A 115 -12.58 3.39 -4.84
N ALA A 116 -11.64 4.19 -4.31
CA ALA A 116 -10.43 4.58 -5.05
C ALA A 116 -9.50 3.38 -5.29
N ILE A 117 -9.41 2.46 -4.34
CA ILE A 117 -8.56 1.26 -4.45
C ILE A 117 -9.11 0.28 -5.49
N GLN A 118 -10.43 0.17 -5.60
CA GLN A 118 -11.07 -0.69 -6.61
C GLN A 118 -10.61 -0.32 -8.04
N LYS A 119 -10.35 0.96 -8.31
CA LYS A 119 -9.87 1.45 -9.62
C LYS A 119 -8.39 1.14 -9.90
N MET A 120 -7.65 0.67 -8.90
CA MET A 120 -6.22 0.35 -9.04
C MET A 120 -5.98 -1.03 -9.65
N PHE A 121 -7.02 -1.87 -9.72
CA PHE A 121 -6.92 -3.26 -10.18
C PHE A 121 -7.82 -3.53 -11.38
N LYS A 122 -7.41 -4.49 -12.20
CA LYS A 122 -8.20 -4.93 -13.35
C LYS A 122 -9.29 -5.89 -12.86
N LYS A 123 -10.56 -5.53 -13.08
CA LYS A 123 -11.71 -6.38 -12.79
C LYS A 123 -11.75 -7.57 -13.76
N ILE A 124 -12.16 -8.73 -13.27
CA ILE A 124 -12.40 -9.96 -14.05
C ILE A 124 -13.80 -10.50 -13.75
N SER A 125 -14.18 -11.60 -14.40
CA SER A 125 -15.45 -12.28 -14.15
C SER A 125 -15.59 -12.65 -12.68
N TYR A 126 -16.80 -12.49 -12.15
CA TYR A 126 -17.11 -12.87 -10.78
C TYR A 126 -17.00 -14.38 -10.59
N GLU A 127 -16.52 -14.78 -9.42
CA GLU A 127 -16.44 -16.17 -8.97
C GLU A 127 -16.73 -16.21 -7.46
N ASN A 128 -17.50 -17.22 -7.02
CA ASN A 128 -17.78 -17.43 -5.60
C ASN A 128 -16.67 -18.28 -4.96
N PHE A 129 -15.94 -17.68 -4.04
CA PHE A 129 -14.84 -18.27 -3.28
C PHE A 129 -15.28 -18.73 -1.90
N ASN A 130 -16.49 -18.39 -1.44
CA ASN A 130 -17.04 -18.90 -0.19
C ASN A 130 -17.47 -20.37 -0.36
N GLN A 131 -16.51 -21.30 -0.38
CA GLN A 131 -16.74 -22.72 -0.64
C GLN A 131 -16.75 -23.58 0.63
N ALA A 132 -16.41 -23.01 1.79
CA ALA A 132 -16.42 -23.76 3.04
C ALA A 132 -17.86 -24.00 3.54
N GLU A 133 -18.20 -25.26 3.79
CA GLU A 133 -19.49 -25.67 4.36
C GLU A 133 -19.54 -25.38 5.87
N ILE A 134 -18.45 -25.68 6.57
CA ILE A 134 -18.26 -25.42 8.00
C ILE A 134 -17.23 -24.32 8.20
N GLU A 135 -17.38 -23.58 9.30
CA GLU A 135 -16.37 -22.60 9.70
C GLU A 135 -15.16 -23.34 10.23
N VAL A 136 -14.01 -23.14 9.59
CA VAL A 136 -12.74 -23.74 10.00
C VAL A 136 -11.91 -22.62 10.61
N ASP A 137 -11.51 -22.80 11.86
CA ASP A 137 -10.51 -21.92 12.48
C ASP A 137 -9.17 -22.18 11.79
N TYR A 138 -8.80 -21.27 10.89
CA TYR A 138 -7.60 -21.36 10.08
C TYR A 138 -6.78 -20.10 10.30
N GLU A 139 -5.59 -20.27 10.87
CA GLU A 139 -4.65 -19.17 11.06
C GLU A 139 -4.08 -18.76 9.69
N VAL A 140 -4.54 -17.61 9.19
CA VAL A 140 -4.06 -17.04 7.94
C VAL A 140 -2.86 -16.16 8.23
N GLU A 141 -1.71 -16.50 7.65
CA GLU A 141 -0.55 -15.62 7.70
C GLU A 141 -0.81 -14.34 6.89
N SER A 142 -1.16 -13.27 7.59
CA SER A 142 -1.47 -11.95 7.03
C SER A 142 -0.37 -10.94 7.34
N TRP A 143 -0.31 -9.89 6.55
CA TRP A 143 0.40 -8.66 6.92
C TRP A 143 -0.62 -7.57 7.21
N HIS A 144 -0.42 -6.87 8.31
CA HIS A 144 -1.11 -5.63 8.66
C HIS A 144 -0.09 -4.49 8.67
N ILE A 145 -0.34 -3.45 7.88
CA ILE A 145 0.56 -2.32 7.70
C ILE A 145 -0.22 -1.04 7.94
N VAL A 146 0.25 -0.23 8.89
CA VAL A 146 -0.37 1.08 9.18
C VAL A 146 0.52 2.17 8.62
N PHE A 147 -0.15 3.19 8.09
CA PHE A 147 0.44 4.37 7.50
C PHE A 147 -0.05 5.61 8.23
N ASN A 148 0.82 6.61 8.36
CA ASN A 148 0.42 7.94 8.77
C ASN A 148 -0.22 8.71 7.58
N LYS A 149 -0.79 9.90 7.87
CA LYS A 149 -1.41 10.79 6.87
C LYS A 149 -0.52 11.26 5.71
N ILE A 150 0.81 11.06 5.78
CA ILE A 150 1.76 11.41 4.72
C ILE A 150 2.32 10.18 3.99
N ASP A 151 1.63 9.04 4.09
CA ASP A 151 1.93 7.78 3.41
C ASP A 151 3.28 7.13 3.84
N GLU A 152 3.67 7.31 5.10
CA GLU A 152 4.80 6.61 5.69
C GLU A 152 4.34 5.51 6.64
N ILE A 153 5.01 4.36 6.58
CA ILE A 153 4.75 3.23 7.46
C ILE A 153 5.14 3.59 8.90
N ASN A 154 4.19 3.50 9.83
CA ASN A 154 4.41 3.72 11.27
C ASN A 154 4.32 2.42 12.08
N PHE A 155 3.69 1.37 11.55
CA PHE A 155 3.55 0.07 12.23
C PHE A 155 3.47 -1.11 11.25
N LEU A 156 3.99 -2.27 11.69
CA LEU A 156 3.96 -3.53 10.95
C LEU A 156 3.59 -4.67 11.91
N SER A 157 2.67 -5.52 11.47
CA SER A 157 2.26 -6.74 12.16
C SER A 157 2.17 -7.92 11.18
N PRO A 158 2.52 -9.15 11.60
CA PRO A 158 2.92 -9.54 12.97
C PRO A 158 4.33 -9.08 13.37
N SER A 159 4.49 -8.69 14.64
CA SER A 159 5.74 -8.12 15.19
C SER A 159 6.92 -9.09 15.06
N VAL A 160 6.68 -10.39 15.17
CA VAL A 160 7.71 -11.43 15.05
C VAL A 160 8.46 -11.37 13.71
N ILE A 161 7.81 -10.91 12.63
CA ILE A 161 8.40 -10.84 11.28
C ILE A 161 8.58 -9.39 10.79
N SER A 162 8.36 -8.38 11.64
CA SER A 162 8.38 -6.97 11.24
C SER A 162 9.71 -6.54 10.61
N GLY A 163 10.84 -7.11 11.05
CA GLY A 163 12.15 -6.87 10.46
C GLY A 163 12.26 -7.35 9.00
N CYS A 164 11.71 -8.53 8.68
CA CYS A 164 11.68 -9.03 7.31
C CYS A 164 10.71 -8.21 6.44
N MET A 165 9.51 -7.91 6.96
CA MET A 165 8.54 -7.02 6.28
C MET A 165 9.18 -5.67 5.96
N LYS A 166 9.85 -5.04 6.93
CA LYS A 166 10.52 -3.76 6.76
C LYS A 166 11.58 -3.80 5.68
N SER A 167 12.41 -4.84 5.65
CA SER A 167 13.46 -5.02 4.65
C SER A 167 12.87 -5.14 3.24
N ILE A 168 11.82 -5.95 3.08
CA ILE A 168 11.11 -6.13 1.80
C ILE A 168 10.46 -4.81 1.36
N LEU A 169 9.72 -4.14 2.24
CA LEU A 169 9.02 -2.90 1.91
C LEU A 169 9.99 -1.75 1.58
N LYS A 170 11.11 -1.63 2.32
CA LYS A 170 12.18 -0.67 1.99
C LYS A 170 12.79 -0.92 0.62
N SER A 171 13.08 -2.17 0.27
CA SER A 171 13.62 -2.50 -1.06
C SER A 171 12.65 -2.19 -2.21
N LYS A 172 11.36 -1.99 -1.89
CA LYS A 172 10.31 -1.56 -2.82
C LYS A 172 9.97 -0.07 -2.68
N ASN A 173 10.87 0.73 -2.10
CA ASN A 173 10.78 2.19 -1.98
C ASN A 173 9.60 2.69 -1.12
N LEU A 174 9.08 1.89 -0.20
CA LEU A 174 8.13 2.37 0.81
C LEU A 174 8.89 3.14 1.90
N LYS A 175 8.33 4.28 2.29
CA LYS A 175 8.89 5.13 3.35
C LYS A 175 8.44 4.64 4.72
N PHE A 176 9.32 4.81 5.69
CA PHE A 176 9.06 4.53 7.10
C PHE A 176 9.14 5.84 7.86
N SER A 177 8.20 6.06 8.77
CA SER A 177 8.20 7.27 9.59
C SER A 177 9.37 7.25 10.56
N ASP A 178 9.88 8.43 10.92
CA ASP A 178 10.94 8.57 11.93
C ASP A 178 10.49 8.07 13.31
N THR A 179 9.19 7.98 13.55
CA THR A 179 8.58 7.43 14.77
C THR A 179 8.35 5.92 14.72
N TYR A 180 8.65 5.25 13.59
CA TYR A 180 8.51 3.80 13.46
C TYR A 180 9.41 3.08 14.47
N LYS A 181 8.79 2.23 15.30
CA LYS A 181 9.50 1.36 16.24
C LYS A 181 9.47 -0.08 15.76
N ASP A 182 10.66 -0.65 15.57
CA ASP A 182 10.79 -2.08 15.29
C ASP A 182 10.56 -2.84 16.60
N VAL A 183 9.48 -3.62 16.65
CA VAL A 183 9.07 -4.39 17.84
C VAL A 183 9.34 -5.89 17.67
N SER A 184 10.28 -6.27 16.79
CA SER A 184 10.64 -7.67 16.59
C SER A 184 11.32 -8.27 17.82
N TYR A 185 10.69 -9.29 18.41
CA TYR A 185 11.18 -10.00 19.61
C TYR A 185 12.28 -11.03 19.30
N SER A 186 12.36 -11.45 18.03
CA SER A 186 13.43 -12.25 17.45
C SER A 186 13.34 -12.02 15.95
N SER A 187 14.33 -11.45 15.28
CA SER A 187 14.31 -11.41 13.82
C SER A 187 14.54 -12.84 13.33
N PRO A 188 13.53 -13.55 12.79
CA PRO A 188 13.83 -14.77 12.05
C PRO A 188 14.85 -14.42 10.98
N ASP A 189 15.80 -15.33 10.72
CA ASP A 189 16.85 -15.08 9.75
C ASP A 189 16.25 -14.72 8.37
N CYS A 190 16.22 -13.42 8.08
CA CYS A 190 15.65 -12.91 6.86
C CYS A 190 16.56 -13.16 5.64
N SER A 191 17.77 -13.70 5.83
CA SER A 191 18.70 -14.01 4.73
C SER A 191 18.21 -15.15 3.84
N LYS A 192 17.35 -16.03 4.37
CA LYS A 192 16.54 -16.97 3.56
C LYS A 192 15.51 -16.25 2.67
N PHE A 193 15.31 -14.94 2.88
CA PHE A 193 14.35 -14.09 2.19
C PHE A 193 14.98 -12.91 1.44
N THR A 194 16.30 -12.77 1.36
CA THR A 194 16.94 -11.80 0.46
C THR A 194 16.78 -12.25 -1.00
N PRO A 195 16.53 -11.35 -1.96
CA PRO A 195 16.54 -11.72 -3.38
C PRO A 195 17.94 -12.20 -3.73
N ALA A 196 18.04 -13.36 -4.39
CA ALA A 196 19.26 -13.67 -5.14
C ALA A 196 19.53 -12.49 -6.08
N LYS A 197 20.75 -11.94 -6.05
CA LYS A 197 21.20 -10.97 -7.05
C LYS A 197 20.82 -11.53 -8.42
N GLN A 198 19.93 -10.85 -9.13
CA GLN A 198 19.79 -11.10 -10.55
C GLN A 198 21.12 -10.69 -11.17
N SER A 199 21.88 -11.69 -11.59
CA SER A 199 23.04 -11.51 -12.46
C SER A 199 22.58 -10.75 -13.71
N PRO A 200 23.41 -9.82 -14.22
CA PRO A 200 23.06 -8.97 -15.36
C PRO A 200 22.70 -9.76 -16.62
#